data_AF-A0A416FJZ3-F1
#
_entry.id   AF-A0A416FJZ3-F1
#
_cell.length_a   1.000
_cell.length_b   1.000
_cell.length_c   1.000
_cell.angle_alpha   90.00
_cell.angle_beta   90.00
_cell.angle_gamma   90.00
#
_symmetry.space_group_name_H-M   'P 1'
#
loop_
_entity.id
_entity.type
_entity.pdbx_description
1 polymer ?
#
loop_
_entity_poly.entity_id
_entity_poly.type
_entity_poly.pdbx_seq_one_letter_code
_entity_poly.pdbx_strand_id
1 'polypeptide(L)'
;MNLRFDPSGIAGEKGLEIIESVIREYVQHDGQHIQINPVDDKTLRAAQENPENYRNILVRVAGYMAYFTELDKTVQDAIIARTAHLAS
;
A
#
# COMPACT_ATOMS: atom_id res chain seq x y z
N MET A 1 8.65 2.65 11.53
CA MET A 1 9.36 2.55 10.24
C MET A 1 8.35 2.50 9.09
N ASN A 2 8.64 3.15 7.97
CA ASN A 2 7.86 3.05 6.72
C ASN A 2 8.72 2.31 5.70
N LEU A 3 8.29 1.12 5.28
CA LEU A 3 9.01 0.28 4.32
C LEU A 3 8.18 0.16 3.05
N ARG A 4 8.81 0.47 1.92
CA ARG A 4 8.18 0.36 0.60
C ARG A 4 8.91 -0.72 -0.18
N PHE A 5 8.15 -1.69 -0.66
CA PHE A 5 8.63 -2.74 -1.52
C PHE A 5 8.27 -2.41 -2.97
N ASP A 6 9.15 -2.77 -3.90
CA ASP A 6 8.80 -2.77 -5.31
C ASP A 6 7.80 -3.90 -5.57
N PRO A 7 6.60 -3.63 -6.14
CA PRO A 7 5.58 -4.64 -6.38
C PRO A 7 6.08 -5.83 -7.22
N SER A 8 7.02 -5.62 -8.15
CA SER A 8 7.62 -6.70 -8.95
C SER A 8 8.62 -7.54 -8.16
N GLY A 9 9.27 -6.95 -7.15
CA GLY A 9 10.19 -7.64 -6.24
C GLY A 9 9.50 -8.44 -5.13
N ILE A 10 8.22 -8.15 -4.85
CA ILE A 10 7.41 -8.86 -3.84
C ILE A 10 6.19 -9.59 -4.42
N ALA A 11 6.15 -9.82 -5.73
CA ALA A 11 5.10 -10.61 -6.35
C ALA A 11 5.33 -12.13 -6.13
N GLY A 12 4.25 -12.88 -5.92
CA GLY A 12 4.27 -14.34 -5.81
C GLY A 12 4.86 -14.88 -4.50
N GLU A 13 5.09 -16.19 -4.43
CA GLU A 13 5.56 -16.89 -3.22
C GLU A 13 6.89 -16.33 -2.68
N LYS A 14 7.82 -16.00 -3.58
CA LYS A 14 9.11 -15.40 -3.20
C LYS A 14 8.96 -14.04 -2.53
N GLY A 15 7.97 -13.26 -2.95
CA GLY A 15 7.67 -11.98 -2.32
C GLY A 15 7.09 -12.12 -0.92
N LEU A 16 6.29 -13.16 -0.70
CA LEU A 16 5.77 -13.51 0.62
C LEU A 16 6.90 -13.88 1.58
N GLU A 17 7.86 -14.70 1.15
CA GLU A 17 9.05 -15.07 1.95
C GLU A 17 9.90 -13.85 2.33
N ILE A 18 10.05 -12.88 1.41
CA ILE A 18 10.79 -11.63 1.66
C ILE A 18 10.06 -10.78 2.71
N ILE A 19 8.75 -10.58 2.55
CA ILE A 19 7.94 -9.81 3.49
C ILE A 19 7.95 -10.48 4.88
N GLU A 20 7.80 -11.81 4.92
CA GLU A 20 7.87 -12.57 6.16
C GLU A 20 9.22 -12.38 6.87
N SER A 21 10.33 -12.49 6.13
CA SER A 21 11.68 -12.31 6.67
C SER A 21 11.88 -10.91 7.25
N VAL A 22 11.40 -9.88 6.54
CA VAL A 22 11.49 -8.48 6.99
C VAL A 22 10.65 -8.24 8.25
N ILE A 23 9.42 -8.77 8.32
CA ILE A 23 8.58 -8.65 9.50
C ILE A 23 9.21 -9.38 10.69
N ARG A 24 9.71 -10.59 10.47
CA ARG A 24 10.33 -11.44 11.49
C ARG A 24 11.55 -10.74 12.11
N GLU A 25 12.45 -10.23 11.29
CA GLU A 25 13.64 -9.50 11.75
C GLU A 25 13.25 -8.22 12.48
N TYR A 26 12.28 -7.46 11.95
CA TYR A 26 11.83 -6.22 12.57
C TYR A 26 11.26 -6.44 13.97
N VAL A 27 10.49 -7.52 14.17
CA VAL A 27 9.93 -7.89 15.47
C VAL A 27 11.03 -8.40 16.43
N GLN A 28 12.00 -9.17 15.93
CA GLN A 28 13.12 -9.65 16.74
C GLN A 28 14.02 -8.53 17.28
N HIS A 29 14.01 -7.37 16.61
CA HIS A 29 14.79 -6.18 16.97
C HIS A 29 13.95 -5.08 17.67
N ASP A 30 12.89 -5.46 18.40
CA ASP A 30 12.03 -4.56 19.16
C ASP A 30 11.39 -3.41 18.33
N GLY A 31 11.14 -3.68 17.04
CA GLY A 31 10.50 -2.74 16.14
C GLY A 31 9.08 -2.37 16.60
N GLN A 32 8.87 -1.11 16.97
CA GLN A 32 7.59 -0.68 17.56
C GLN A 32 6.44 -0.47 16.56
N HIS A 33 6.74 -0.23 15.27
CA HIS A 33 5.71 0.04 14.26
C HIS A 33 6.24 -0.13 12.84
N ILE A 34 5.63 -1.01 12.04
CA ILE A 34 5.88 -1.18 10.60
C ILE A 34 4.60 -0.93 9.81
N GLN A 35 4.69 -0.14 8.74
CA GLN A 35 3.60 0.03 7.77
C GLN A 35 4.08 -0.44 6.40
N ILE A 36 3.32 -1.34 5.77
CA ILE A 36 3.58 -1.91 4.45
C ILE A 36 2.38 -1.57 3.57
N ASN A 37 2.61 -0.91 2.43
CA ASN A 37 1.57 -0.52 1.49
C ASN A 37 1.83 -1.15 0.10
N PRO A 38 1.41 -2.40 -0.14
CA PRO A 38 1.54 -3.03 -1.44
C PRO A 38 0.28 -2.76 -2.26
N VAL A 39 0.10 -1.51 -2.71
CA VAL A 39 -0.99 -1.18 -3.64
C VAL A 39 -0.39 -0.38 -4.79
N ASP A 40 -0.47 -0.94 -5.99
CA ASP A 40 0.02 -0.29 -7.21
C ASP A 40 -1.03 0.63 -7.83
N ASP A 41 -0.58 1.53 -8.70
CA ASP A 41 -1.46 2.50 -9.37
C ASP A 41 -2.56 1.82 -10.18
N LYS A 42 -2.25 0.65 -10.77
CA LYS A 42 -3.22 -0.14 -11.54
C LYS A 42 -4.38 -0.60 -10.67
N THR A 43 -4.09 -1.08 -9.45
CA THR A 43 -5.08 -1.51 -8.47
C THR A 43 -5.92 -0.34 -7.98
N LEU A 44 -5.29 0.80 -7.68
CA LEU A 44 -6.02 2.00 -7.28
C LEU A 44 -6.94 2.51 -8.40
N ARG A 45 -6.49 2.50 -9.67
CA ARG A 45 -7.32 2.86 -10.82
C ARG A 45 -8.49 1.89 -11.01
N ALA A 46 -8.25 0.58 -10.91
CA ALA A 46 -9.31 -0.43 -10.95
C ALA A 46 -10.33 -0.25 -9.82
N ALA A 47 -9.87 0.18 -8.63
CA ALA A 47 -10.73 0.51 -7.50
C ALA A 47 -11.59 1.77 -7.70
N GLN A 48 -11.16 2.72 -8.54
CA GLN A 48 -12.02 3.85 -8.93
C GLN A 48 -13.16 3.43 -9.87
N GLU A 49 -12.91 2.42 -10.72
CA GLU A 49 -13.87 1.93 -11.71
C GLU A 49 -14.87 0.94 -11.11
N ASN A 50 -14.42 0.05 -10.22
CA ASN A 50 -15.21 -1.04 -9.65
C ASN A 50 -15.10 -1.07 -8.11
N PRO A 51 -15.50 0.00 -7.40
CA PRO A 51 -15.24 0.18 -5.97
C PRO A 51 -15.78 -0.95 -5.07
N GLU A 52 -16.83 -1.66 -5.50
CA GLU A 52 -17.41 -2.80 -4.80
C GLU A 52 -16.44 -3.98 -4.64
N ASN A 53 -15.49 -4.15 -5.57
CA ASN A 53 -14.50 -5.23 -5.54
C ASN A 53 -13.27 -4.89 -4.68
N TYR A 54 -13.15 -3.63 -4.24
CA TYR A 54 -11.95 -3.08 -3.60
C TYR A 54 -12.25 -2.32 -2.30
N ARG A 55 -13.34 -2.69 -1.61
CA ARG A 55 -13.81 -2.02 -0.37
C ARG A 55 -12.82 -2.07 0.79
N ASN A 56 -11.86 -2.98 0.75
CA ASN A 56 -10.89 -3.21 1.83
C ASN A 56 -9.54 -2.51 1.61
N ILE A 57 -9.39 -1.67 0.58
CA ILE A 57 -8.15 -0.91 0.37
C ILE A 57 -8.08 0.23 1.39
N LEU A 58 -7.25 0.07 2.42
CA LEU A 58 -6.91 1.14 3.36
C LEU A 58 -5.77 2.01 2.79
N VAL A 59 -5.98 3.32 2.78
CA VAL A 59 -4.96 4.30 2.38
C VAL A 59 -4.71 5.31 3.50
N ARG A 60 -3.50 5.88 3.50
CA ARG A 60 -3.15 6.96 4.42
C ARG A 60 -3.38 8.32 3.76
N VAL A 61 -4.35 9.05 4.27
CA VAL A 61 -4.55 10.48 4.00
C VAL A 61 -3.75 11.28 5.03
N ALA A 62 -3.41 12.55 4.74
CA ALA A 62 -2.64 13.38 5.66
C ALA A 62 -3.27 13.43 7.07
N GLY A 63 -2.72 12.63 7.99
CA GLY A 63 -3.16 12.53 9.39
C GLY A 63 -4.13 11.39 9.74
N TYR A 64 -4.68 10.65 8.77
CA TYR A 64 -5.65 9.58 9.07
C TYR A 64 -5.66 8.44 8.05
N MET A 65 -6.25 7.30 8.43
CA MET A 65 -6.50 6.17 7.53
C MET A 65 -7.94 6.22 7.05
N ALA A 66 -8.17 5.89 5.78
CA ALA A 66 -9.50 5.82 5.19
C ALA A 66 -9.57 4.68 4.17
N TYR A 67 -10.76 4.19 3.89
CA TYR A 67 -10.99 3.29 2.76
C TYR A 67 -10.93 4.09 1.46
N PHE A 68 -10.08 3.64 0.53
CA PHE A 68 -9.83 4.36 -0.72
C PHE A 68 -11.12 4.62 -1.51
N THR A 69 -12.00 3.63 -1.56
CA THR A 69 -13.27 3.69 -2.30
C THR A 69 -14.32 4.57 -1.62
N GLU A 70 -14.12 4.98 -0.36
CA GLU A 70 -14.97 5.94 0.36
C GLU A 70 -14.50 7.40 0.19
N LEU A 71 -13.34 7.63 -0.45
CA LEU A 71 -12.80 8.96 -0.69
C LEU A 71 -13.36 9.57 -1.98
N ASP A 72 -13.44 10.90 -2.03
CA ASP A 72 -13.75 11.62 -3.26
C ASP A 72 -12.71 11.34 -4.35
N LYS A 73 -13.17 11.31 -5.62
CA LYS A 73 -12.31 11.02 -6.79
C LYS A 73 -11.07 11.92 -6.85
N THR A 74 -11.19 13.20 -6.51
CA THR A 74 -10.06 14.14 -6.48
C THR A 74 -9.01 13.74 -5.44
N VAL A 75 -9.43 13.23 -4.29
CA VAL A 75 -8.51 12.75 -3.23
C VAL A 75 -7.86 11.44 -3.67
N GLN A 76 -8.64 10.53 -4.26
CA GLN A 76 -8.12 9.29 -4.84
C GLN A 76 -7.04 9.56 -5.91
N ASP A 77 -7.30 10.50 -6.82
CA ASP A 77 -6.36 10.88 -7.87
C ASP A 77 -5.07 11.48 -7.32
N ALA A 78 -5.16 12.32 -6.27
CA ALA A 78 -4.00 12.86 -5.58
C ALA A 78 -3.16 11.76 -4.90
N ILE A 79 -3.80 10.74 -4.32
CA ILE A 79 -3.13 9.57 -3.74
C ILE A 79 -2.40 8.76 -4.83
N ILE A 80 -3.04 8.50 -5.96
CA ILE A 80 -2.43 7.79 -7.10
C ILE A 80 -1.22 8.57 -7.64
N ALA A 81 -1.37 9.88 -7.86
CA ALA A 81 -0.28 10.72 -8.36
C ALA A 81 0.93 10.71 -7.42
N ARG A 82 0.71 10.74 -6.10
CA ARG A 82 1.79 10.64 -5.11
C ARG A 82 2.48 9.27 -5.12
N THR A 83 1.75 8.19 -5.39
CA THR A 83 2.33 6.83 -5.50
C THR A 83 3.28 6.73 -6.69
N ALA A 84 2.96 7.39 -7.81
CA ALA A 84 3.83 7.48 -8.99
C ALA A 84 5.15 8.23 -8.70
N HIS A 85 5.10 9.34 -7.94
CA HIS A 85 6.29 10.14 -7.61
C HIS A 85 7.26 9.49 -6.63
N LEU A 86 6.82 8.48 -5.89
CA LEU A 86 7.69 7.77 -4.94
C LEU A 86 8.39 6.57 -5.58
N ALA A 87 7.98 6.14 -6.79
CA ALA A 87 8.46 4.94 -7.50
C ALA A 87 9.63 5.22 -8.47
N SER A 88 10.24 6.40 -8.39
CA SER A 88 11.46 6.77 -9.12
C SER A 88 12.73 6.45 -8.33
#